data_AF-A0A7J8GN40-F1
#
_entry.id   AF-A0A7J8GN40-F1
#
_cell.length_a   1.000
_cell.length_b   1.000
_cell.length_c   1.000
_cell.angle_alpha   90.00
_cell.angle_beta   90.00
_cell.angle_gamma   90.00
#
_symmetry.space_group_name_H-M   'P 1'
#
loop_
_entity.id
_entity.type
_entity.pdbx_description
1 polymer ?
#
loop_
_entity_poly.entity_id
_entity_poly.type
_entity_poly.pdbx_seq_one_letter_code
_entity_poly.pdbx_strand_id
1 'polypeptide(L)'
;MEAEAAPTPAPGGGCSVSAEEIEKWMEEAMQMAKEALESIEVPVGCLMVYNNEVVGKGRNEVNQTKNATRHAEMVAIDQALDWCRRSGRSPSSVFEHTALYVTVEPCIMCAAALRLMT
;
A
#
# COMPACT_ATOMS: atom_id res chain seq x y z
N MET A 1 2.73 41.44 -7.43
CA MET A 1 3.91 40.77 -6.85
C MET A 1 3.61 40.59 -5.38
N GLU A 2 2.80 39.59 -5.05
CA GLU A 2 2.72 39.00 -3.72
C GLU A 2 2.46 37.51 -3.97
N ALA A 3 3.43 36.70 -3.59
CA ALA A 3 3.34 35.25 -3.61
C ALA A 3 2.68 34.84 -2.30
N GLU A 4 1.46 34.31 -2.38
CA GLU A 4 0.79 33.76 -1.20
C GLU A 4 1.43 32.40 -0.89
N ALA A 5 2.12 32.34 0.25
CA ALA A 5 2.79 31.14 0.73
C ALA A 5 1.76 30.06 1.08
N ALA A 6 1.92 28.87 0.50
CA ALA A 6 1.10 27.71 0.83
C ALA A 6 1.23 27.32 2.32
N PRO A 7 0.13 26.97 3.00
CA PRO A 7 0.16 26.63 4.41
C PRO A 7 0.92 25.32 4.63
N THR A 8 1.86 25.34 5.56
CA THR A 8 2.62 24.16 5.99
C THR A 8 1.71 23.23 6.79
N PRO A 9 1.63 21.92 6.49
CA PRO A 9 0.77 21.02 7.25
C PRO A 9 1.32 20.84 8.68
N ALA A 10 0.40 20.97 9.65
CA ALA A 10 0.65 20.85 11.08
C ALA A 10 1.12 19.43 11.49
N PRO A 11 1.87 19.29 12.59
CA PRO A 11 2.35 17.99 13.07
C PRO A 11 1.21 17.28 13.81
N GLY A 12 0.55 16.35 13.13
CA GLY A 12 -0.58 15.58 13.65
C GLY A 12 -1.57 15.24 12.53
N GLY A 13 -1.10 14.62 11.46
CA GLY A 13 -1.86 14.41 10.24
C GLY A 13 -2.46 13.02 10.14
N GLY A 14 -3.72 12.86 10.52
CA GLY A 14 -4.52 11.79 9.93
C GLY A 14 -4.63 12.04 8.43
N CYS A 15 -4.36 11.01 7.61
CA CYS A 15 -4.47 11.11 6.16
C CYS A 15 -5.96 11.26 5.79
N SER A 16 -6.43 12.49 5.52
CA SER A 16 -7.80 12.72 5.05
C SER A 16 -7.88 12.30 3.59
N VAL A 17 -8.27 11.05 3.33
CA VAL A 17 -8.50 10.52 1.98
C VAL A 17 -9.94 10.82 1.57
N SER A 18 -10.15 11.36 0.36
CA SER A 18 -11.50 11.56 -0.18
C SER A 18 -12.14 10.24 -0.63
N ALA A 19 -13.48 10.17 -0.68
CA ALA A 19 -14.19 8.98 -1.13
C ALA A 19 -13.84 8.62 -2.59
N GLU A 20 -13.66 9.63 -3.45
CA GLU A 20 -13.27 9.46 -4.85
C GLU A 20 -11.86 8.85 -4.99
N GLU A 21 -10.92 9.26 -4.13
CA GLU A 21 -9.59 8.64 -4.08
C GLU A 21 -9.64 7.20 -3.58
N ILE A 22 -10.46 6.92 -2.56
CA ILE A 22 -10.64 5.55 -2.06
C ILE A 22 -11.18 4.66 -3.18
N GLU A 23 -12.22 5.09 -3.88
CA GLU A 23 -12.81 4.34 -5.00
C GLU A 23 -11.78 4.09 -6.10
N LYS A 24 -11.05 5.13 -6.54
CA LYS A 24 -9.98 5.02 -7.53
C LYS A 24 -8.92 3.97 -7.14
N TRP A 25 -8.41 4.01 -5.91
CA TRP A 25 -7.38 3.06 -5.48
C TRP A 25 -7.91 1.66 -5.26
N MET A 26 -9.15 1.53 -4.78
CA MET A 26 -9.82 0.23 -4.65
C MET A 26 -10.13 -0.41 -6.00
N GLU A 27 -10.49 0.36 -7.03
CA GLU A 27 -10.65 -0.15 -8.40
C GLU A 27 -9.35 -0.75 -8.95
N GLU A 28 -8.21 -0.07 -8.72
CA GLU A 28 -6.90 -0.58 -9.12
C GLU A 28 -6.49 -1.83 -8.31
N ALA A 29 -6.76 -1.87 -7.00
CA ALA A 29 -6.56 -3.08 -6.18
C ALA A 29 -7.45 -4.25 -6.66
N MET A 30 -8.68 -3.97 -7.08
CA MET A 30 -9.59 -4.97 -7.67
C MET A 30 -9.09 -5.50 -9.02
N GLN A 31 -8.43 -4.66 -9.83
CA GLN A 31 -7.79 -5.12 -11.05
C GLN A 31 -6.66 -6.12 -10.74
N MET A 32 -5.84 -5.85 -9.73
CA MET A 32 -4.80 -6.79 -9.29
C MET A 32 -5.36 -8.11 -8.75
N ALA A 33 -6.49 -8.08 -8.05
CA ALA A 33 -7.18 -9.29 -7.60
C ALA A 33 -7.67 -10.16 -8.76
N LYS A 34 -8.13 -9.55 -9.87
CA LYS A 34 -8.49 -10.28 -11.11
C LYS A 34 -7.26 -10.93 -11.74
N GLU A 35 -6.14 -10.22 -11.81
CA GLU A 35 -4.89 -10.77 -12.34
C GLU A 35 -4.39 -11.96 -11.50
N ALA A 36 -4.52 -11.90 -10.17
CA ALA A 36 -4.22 -13.01 -9.27
C ALA A 36 -5.11 -14.22 -9.57
N LEU A 37 -6.42 -14.00 -9.75
CA LEU A 37 -7.37 -15.05 -10.12
C LEU A 37 -6.97 -15.75 -11.42
N GLU A 38 -6.64 -14.96 -12.46
CA GLU A 38 -6.18 -15.47 -13.75
C GLU A 38 -4.87 -16.25 -13.65
N SER A 39 -4.05 -15.94 -12.64
CA SER A 39 -2.78 -16.62 -12.36
C SER A 39 -2.94 -17.83 -11.43
N ILE A 40 -4.16 -18.26 -11.11
CA ILE A 40 -4.45 -19.37 -10.19
C ILE A 40 -3.90 -19.10 -8.78
N GLU A 41 -3.99 -17.85 -8.33
CA GLU A 41 -3.70 -17.41 -6.97
C GLU A 41 -5.01 -17.08 -6.23
N VAL A 42 -4.94 -16.94 -4.90
CA VAL A 42 -6.07 -16.38 -4.14
C VAL A 42 -6.30 -14.95 -4.63
N PRO A 43 -7.53 -14.53 -4.97
CA PRO A 43 -7.81 -13.25 -5.62
C PRO A 43 -7.76 -12.08 -4.63
N VAL A 44 -6.56 -11.80 -4.11
CA VAL A 44 -6.28 -10.65 -3.24
C VAL A 44 -5.31 -9.72 -3.94
N GLY A 45 -5.69 -8.45 -4.02
CA GLY A 45 -4.86 -7.35 -4.54
C GLY A 45 -4.81 -6.22 -3.52
N CYS A 46 -3.71 -5.48 -3.50
CA CYS A 46 -3.55 -4.33 -2.63
C CYS A 46 -2.59 -3.27 -3.17
N LEU A 47 -2.75 -2.05 -2.67
CA LEU A 47 -1.91 -0.89 -2.93
C LEU A 47 -1.52 -0.21 -1.63
N MET A 48 -0.29 0.27 -1.57
CA MET A 48 0.22 1.16 -0.53
C MET A 48 0.42 2.55 -1.14
N VAL A 49 -0.28 3.55 -0.60
CA VAL A 49 -0.26 4.93 -1.11
C VAL A 49 0.29 5.87 -0.04
N TYR A 50 1.31 6.63 -0.39
CA TYR A 50 1.94 7.65 0.45
C TYR A 50 1.96 8.97 -0.31
N ASN A 51 1.43 10.05 0.27
CA ASN A 51 1.34 11.38 -0.37
C ASN A 51 0.77 11.34 -1.80
N ASN A 52 -0.33 10.61 -2.01
CA ASN A 52 -0.99 10.43 -3.32
C ASN A 52 -0.11 9.75 -4.40
N GLU A 53 0.97 9.07 -3.99
CA GLU A 53 1.83 8.26 -4.84
C GLU A 53 1.72 6.79 -4.42
N VAL A 54 1.58 5.89 -5.39
CA VAL A 54 1.61 4.45 -5.13
C VAL A 54 3.06 4.02 -4.88
N VAL A 55 3.37 3.64 -3.64
CA VAL A 55 4.71 3.22 -3.23
C VAL A 55 4.89 1.71 -3.25
N GLY A 56 3.80 0.94 -3.21
CA GLY A 56 3.83 -0.51 -3.28
C GLY A 56 2.57 -1.08 -3.90
N LYS A 57 2.72 -2.12 -4.72
CA LYS A 57 1.62 -2.91 -5.28
C LYS A 57 1.82 -4.37 -4.90
N GLY A 58 0.73 -5.07 -4.59
CA GLY A 58 0.84 -6.47 -4.22
C GLY A 58 -0.38 -7.28 -4.65
N ARG A 59 -0.12 -8.49 -5.14
CA ARG A 59 -1.12 -9.55 -5.29
C ARG A 59 -0.59 -10.82 -4.62
N ASN A 60 -1.46 -11.78 -4.32
CA ASN A 60 -0.97 -13.07 -3.81
C ASN A 60 -0.03 -13.75 -4.82
N GLU A 61 1.11 -14.25 -4.35
CA GLU A 61 2.11 -14.96 -5.15
C GLU A 61 2.50 -16.31 -4.50
N VAL A 62 1.64 -16.87 -3.65
CA VAL A 62 1.94 -18.06 -2.83
C VAL A 62 2.26 -19.26 -3.70
N ASN A 63 1.45 -19.52 -4.73
CA ASN A 63 1.65 -20.66 -5.64
C ASN A 63 2.85 -20.42 -6.56
N GLN A 64 2.97 -19.21 -7.12
CA GLN A 64 4.05 -18.83 -8.03
C GLN A 64 5.43 -18.91 -7.36
N THR A 65 5.55 -18.41 -6.13
CA THR A 65 6.81 -18.38 -5.38
C THR A 65 7.05 -19.65 -4.55
N LYS A 66 6.02 -20.50 -4.41
CA LYS A 66 6.01 -21.66 -3.50
C LYS A 66 6.33 -21.25 -2.06
N ASN A 67 5.92 -20.05 -1.67
CA ASN A 67 6.13 -19.51 -0.34
C ASN A 67 4.80 -19.02 0.23
N ALA A 68 4.34 -19.69 1.28
CA ALA A 68 3.08 -19.39 1.97
C ALA A 68 3.01 -17.96 2.53
N THR A 69 4.13 -17.28 2.75
CA THR A 69 4.13 -15.92 3.31
C THR A 69 3.91 -14.84 2.26
N ARG A 70 3.90 -15.16 0.95
CA ARG A 70 3.81 -14.17 -0.14
C ARG A 70 2.35 -13.75 -0.42
N HIS A 71 1.70 -13.28 0.63
CA HIS A 71 0.40 -12.62 0.54
C HIS A 71 0.53 -11.23 -0.12
N ALA A 72 -0.55 -10.72 -0.68
CA ALA A 72 -0.59 -9.42 -1.35
C ALA A 72 0.06 -8.31 -0.50
N GLU A 73 -0.28 -8.21 0.78
CA GLU A 73 0.24 -7.17 1.68
C GLU A 73 1.75 -7.29 1.87
N MET A 74 2.27 -8.52 1.96
CA MET A 74 3.72 -8.77 2.11
C MET A 74 4.48 -8.39 0.84
N VAL A 75 3.90 -8.68 -0.34
CA VAL A 75 4.47 -8.27 -1.63
C VAL A 75 4.49 -6.73 -1.75
N ALA A 76 3.41 -6.06 -1.33
CA ALA A 76 3.34 -4.60 -1.36
C ALA A 76 4.33 -3.94 -0.37
N ILE A 77 4.54 -4.52 0.82
CA ILE A 77 5.54 -4.06 1.79
C ILE A 77 6.95 -4.12 1.19
N ASP A 78 7.31 -5.21 0.53
CA ASP A 78 8.63 -5.33 -0.13
C ASP A 78 8.82 -4.24 -1.19
N GLN A 79 7.81 -4.00 -2.02
CA GLN A 79 7.86 -2.93 -3.03
C GLN A 79 7.96 -1.54 -2.41
N ALA A 80 7.24 -1.28 -1.30
CA ALA A 80 7.31 -0.02 -0.57
C ALA A 80 8.69 0.19 0.07
N LEU A 81 9.32 -0.86 0.60
CA LEU A 81 10.70 -0.81 1.10
C LEU A 81 11.69 -0.52 -0.03
N ASP A 82 11.53 -1.15 -1.19
CA ASP A 82 12.34 -0.88 -2.38
C ASP A 82 12.14 0.55 -2.89
N TRP A 83 10.92 1.08 -2.83
CA TRP A 83 10.64 2.50 -3.11
C TRP A 83 11.36 3.42 -2.13
N CYS A 84 11.35 3.13 -0.82
CA CYS A 84 12.07 3.91 0.19
C CYS A 84 13.57 3.96 -0.09
N ARG A 85 14.18 2.81 -0.44
CA ARG A 85 15.61 2.74 -0.78
C ARG A 85 15.94 3.61 -2.00
N ARG A 86 15.08 3.61 -3.02
CA ARG A 86 15.27 4.42 -4.24
C ARG A 86 15.02 5.90 -4.02
N SER A 87 14.07 6.27 -3.16
CA SER A 87 13.73 7.66 -2.86
C SER A 87 14.61 8.29 -1.77
N GLY A 88 15.44 7.49 -1.10
CA GLY A 88 16.29 7.94 0.00
C GLY A 88 15.50 8.29 1.27
N ARG A 89 14.23 7.87 1.36
CA ARG A 89 13.37 8.10 2.52
C ARG A 89 13.52 6.97 3.53
N SER A 90 13.45 7.30 4.82
CA SER A 90 13.42 6.28 5.87
C SER A 90 12.09 5.51 5.82
N PRO A 91 12.09 4.18 5.95
CA PRO A 91 10.87 3.39 5.98
C PRO A 91 9.84 3.90 7.00
N SER A 92 10.23 4.17 8.25
CA SER A 92 9.30 4.64 9.30
C SER A 92 8.51 5.88 8.87
N SER A 93 9.18 6.91 8.34
CA SER A 93 8.52 8.14 7.87
C SER A 93 7.49 7.93 6.77
N VAL A 94 7.64 6.85 5.99
CA VAL A 94 6.75 6.51 4.88
C VAL A 94 5.60 5.66 5.40
N PHE A 95 5.89 4.55 6.07
CA PHE A 95 4.87 3.61 6.54
C PHE A 95 3.89 4.23 7.55
N GLU A 96 4.35 5.12 8.44
CA GLU A 96 3.49 5.85 9.39
C GLU A 96 2.39 6.71 8.70
N HIS A 97 2.63 7.14 7.45
CA HIS A 97 1.73 8.01 6.69
C HIS A 97 1.22 7.33 5.41
N THR A 98 1.28 6.00 5.34
CA THR A 98 0.84 5.22 4.19
C THR A 98 -0.55 4.64 4.42
N ALA A 99 -1.45 4.82 3.45
CA ALA A 99 -2.72 4.13 3.42
C ALA A 99 -2.59 2.81 2.65
N LEU A 100 -3.15 1.73 3.21
CA LEU A 100 -3.27 0.43 2.54
C LEU A 100 -4.71 0.26 2.02
N TYR A 101 -4.83 -0.06 0.73
CA TYR A 101 -6.07 -0.44 0.07
C TYR A 101 -5.98 -1.92 -0.26
N VAL A 102 -6.88 -2.75 0.25
CA VAL A 102 -6.83 -4.21 0.09
C VAL A 102 -8.22 -4.76 -0.17
N THR A 103 -8.33 -5.72 -1.08
CA THR A 103 -9.63 -6.27 -1.52
C THR A 103 -10.28 -7.21 -0.50
N VAL A 104 -9.51 -7.75 0.44
CA VAL A 104 -9.96 -8.68 1.50
C VAL A 104 -9.34 -8.25 2.82
N GLU A 105 -10.03 -8.48 3.94
CA GLU A 105 -9.49 -8.22 5.28
C GLU A 105 -8.13 -8.93 5.49
N PRO A 106 -7.08 -8.22 5.98
CA PRO A 106 -5.79 -8.82 6.24
C PRO A 106 -5.86 -9.95 7.27
N CYS A 107 -5.17 -11.06 7.00
CA CYS A 107 -5.09 -12.16 7.96
C CYS A 107 -4.23 -11.79 9.18
N ILE A 108 -4.24 -12.64 10.22
CA ILE A 108 -3.48 -12.41 11.47
C ILE A 108 -2.00 -12.10 11.21
N MET A 109 -1.36 -12.80 10.25
CA MET A 109 0.03 -12.55 9.87
C MET A 109 0.23 -11.15 9.29
N CYS A 110 -0.58 -10.79 8.28
CA CYS A 110 -0.47 -9.50 7.60
C CYS A 110 -0.83 -8.34 8.54
N ALA A 111 -1.88 -8.49 9.35
CA ALA A 111 -2.26 -7.51 10.37
C ALA A 111 -1.13 -7.27 11.40
N ALA A 112 -0.48 -8.35 11.87
CA ALA A 112 0.66 -8.24 12.77
C ALA A 112 1.86 -7.55 12.08
N ALA A 113 2.13 -7.88 10.82
CA ALA A 113 3.18 -7.22 10.04
C ALA A 113 2.92 -5.72 9.88
N LEU A 114 1.71 -5.32 9.47
CA LEU A 114 1.33 -3.91 9.33
C LEU A 114 1.54 -3.13 10.63
N ARG A 115 1.18 -3.71 11.78
CA ARG A 115 1.40 -3.11 13.10
C ARG A 115 2.90 -2.93 13.44
N LEU A 116 3.79 -3.75 12.89
CA LEU A 116 5.24 -3.64 13.12
C LEU A 116 5.93 -2.65 12.18
N MET A 117 5.27 -2.25 11.09
CA MET A 117 5.83 -1.34 10.09
C MET A 117 5.53 0.14 10.40
N THR A 118 4.46 0.40 11.16
CA THR A 118 4.05 1.72 11.66
C THR A 118 4.64 2.00 13.03
#